data_AF-A0A848TVS0-F1
#
_entry.id   AF-A0A848TVS0-F1
#
_cell.length_a   1.000
_cell.length_b   1.000
_cell.length_c   1.000
_cell.angle_alpha   90.00
_cell.angle_beta   90.00
_cell.angle_gamma   90.00
#
_symmetry.space_group_name_H-M   'P 1'
#
loop_
_entity.id
_entity.type
_entity.pdbx_description
1 polymer ?
#
loop_
_entity_poly.entity_id
_entity_poly.type
_entity_poly.pdbx_seq_one_letter_code
_entity_poly.pdbx_strand_id
1 'polypeptide(L)'
;NDPPVPSLAGVPQLFRSFDAYKKAMDLVESENHGLQYCLGNFSSMGADINAVTEYFGEKDKLVYVHFQTVSNSLVNDHKSNEVFVDMPGYYDPVTVLKKLKEVGFKGMIMPGHVPKIIGDGSWEERGRSFTIGYIKGILAALS
;
A
#
# COMPACT_ATOMS: atom_id res chain seq x y z
N ASN A 1 -10.83 0.45 1.89
CA ASN A 1 -11.69 -0.75 1.78
C ASN A 1 -11.20 -1.55 0.61
N ASP A 2 -11.10 -2.86 0.77
CA ASP A 2 -10.58 -3.80 -0.22
C ASP A 2 -11.67 -4.85 -0.53
N PRO A 3 -12.11 -5.05 -1.79
CA PRO A 3 -11.69 -4.33 -2.99
C PRO A 3 -12.22 -2.88 -3.07
N PRO A 4 -11.50 -1.97 -3.76
CA PRO A 4 -11.90 -0.57 -3.92
C PRO A 4 -13.00 -0.38 -4.98
N VAL A 5 -14.15 -1.02 -4.80
CA VAL A 5 -15.31 -0.97 -5.71
C VAL A 5 -16.41 -0.06 -5.18
N PRO A 6 -17.33 0.47 -6.01
CA PRO A 6 -18.41 1.34 -5.53
C PRO A 6 -19.33 0.70 -4.48
N SER A 7 -19.63 -0.59 -4.62
CA SER A 7 -20.46 -1.37 -3.72
C SER A 7 -20.03 -2.84 -3.75
N LEU A 8 -20.08 -3.50 -2.59
CA LEU A 8 -19.83 -4.93 -2.46
C LEU A 8 -21.02 -5.55 -1.73
N ALA A 9 -21.67 -6.53 -2.38
CA ALA A 9 -22.87 -7.19 -1.85
C ALA A 9 -23.97 -6.21 -1.38
N GLY A 10 -24.13 -5.07 -2.08
CA GLY A 10 -25.10 -4.03 -1.73
C GLY A 10 -24.64 -3.00 -0.70
N VAL A 11 -23.44 -3.17 -0.12
CA VAL A 11 -22.86 -2.22 0.86
C VAL A 11 -21.92 -1.24 0.16
N PRO A 12 -22.16 0.08 0.25
CA PRO A 12 -21.30 1.08 -0.37
C PRO A 12 -19.91 1.10 0.26
N GLN A 13 -18.86 1.17 -0.56
CA GLN A 13 -17.49 1.30 -0.06
C GLN A 13 -17.04 2.76 -0.21
N LEU A 14 -16.71 3.40 0.92
CA LEU A 14 -16.36 4.81 0.95
C LEU A 14 -14.89 5.05 0.55
N PHE A 15 -13.98 4.25 1.10
CA PHE A 15 -12.54 4.36 0.87
C PHE A 15 -12.11 3.59 -0.39
N ARG A 16 -12.46 4.14 -1.56
CA ARG A 16 -12.29 3.51 -2.88
C ARG A 16 -11.53 4.35 -3.93
N SER A 17 -10.97 5.50 -3.54
CA SER A 17 -10.20 6.37 -4.43
C SER A 17 -9.32 7.31 -3.61
N PHE A 18 -8.29 7.89 -4.23
CA PHE A 18 -7.43 8.88 -3.58
C PHE A 18 -8.24 10.08 -3.06
N ASP A 19 -9.18 10.61 -3.85
CA ASP A 19 -10.01 11.75 -3.43
C ASP A 19 -10.95 11.40 -2.27
N ALA A 20 -11.45 10.16 -2.20
CA ALA A 20 -12.23 9.72 -1.05
C ALA A 20 -11.38 9.70 0.24
N TYR A 21 -10.12 9.28 0.15
CA TYR A 21 -9.19 9.37 1.28
C TYR A 21 -8.87 10.82 1.64
N LYS A 22 -8.59 11.70 0.68
CA LYS A 22 -8.37 13.13 0.95
C LYS A 22 -9.55 13.71 1.72
N LYS A 23 -10.76 13.54 1.19
CA LYS A 23 -12.00 14.00 1.83
C LYS A 23 -12.11 13.47 3.25
N ALA A 24 -11.89 12.17 3.47
CA ALA A 24 -12.00 11.57 4.79
C ALA A 24 -10.96 12.12 5.77
N MET A 25 -9.70 12.22 5.35
CA MET A 25 -8.60 12.73 6.18
C MET A 25 -8.78 14.22 6.53
N ASP A 26 -9.43 14.99 5.65
CA ASP A 26 -9.72 16.41 5.85
C ASP A 26 -10.99 16.68 6.70
N LEU A 27 -11.77 15.65 7.06
CA LEU A 27 -13.01 15.84 7.86
C LEU A 27 -12.74 16.34 9.28
N VAL A 28 -11.63 15.91 9.88
CA VAL A 28 -11.27 16.25 11.26
C VAL A 28 -9.76 16.45 11.34
N GLU A 29 -9.38 17.67 11.71
CA GLU A 29 -7.99 18.01 11.98
C GLU A 29 -7.58 17.45 13.37
N SER A 30 -6.72 16.44 13.37
CA SER A 30 -6.17 15.85 14.60
C SER A 30 -4.85 15.14 14.31
N GLU A 31 -3.91 15.21 15.25
CA GLU A 31 -2.67 14.42 15.25
C GLU A 31 -2.93 12.92 15.45
N ASN A 32 -4.07 12.56 16.05
CA ASN A 32 -4.47 11.16 16.25
C ASN A 32 -5.29 10.60 15.07
N HIS A 33 -5.57 11.42 14.05
CA HIS A 33 -6.26 11.02 12.84
C HIS A 33 -5.25 10.81 11.71
N GLY A 34 -4.90 9.56 11.48
CA GLY A 34 -3.88 9.14 10.53
C GLY A 34 -4.32 7.95 9.67
N LEU A 35 -3.57 7.73 8.59
CA LEU A 35 -3.83 6.78 7.53
C LEU A 35 -2.96 5.52 7.72
N GLN A 36 -3.64 4.37 7.77
CA GLN A 36 -3.03 3.10 7.41
C GLN A 36 -2.90 3.06 5.88
N TYR A 37 -1.66 3.05 5.39
CA TYR A 37 -1.35 3.19 3.98
C TYR A 37 -1.04 1.82 3.36
N CYS A 38 -2.06 1.20 2.78
CA CYS A 38 -1.90 -0.04 2.02
C CYS A 38 -1.56 0.23 0.56
N LEU A 39 -0.33 -0.05 0.16
CA LEU A 39 0.17 0.22 -1.19
C LEU A 39 -0.60 -0.57 -2.25
N GLY A 40 -0.93 -1.83 -1.99
CA GLY A 40 -1.73 -2.66 -2.91
C GLY A 40 -3.15 -2.16 -3.10
N ASN A 41 -3.78 -1.64 -2.05
CA ASN A 41 -5.13 -1.08 -2.12
C ASN A 41 -5.16 0.23 -2.93
N PHE A 42 -4.22 1.15 -2.69
CA PHE A 42 -4.09 2.36 -3.52
C PHE A 42 -3.70 2.03 -4.97
N SER A 43 -2.89 1.00 -5.19
CA SER A 43 -2.57 0.50 -6.54
C SER A 43 -3.81 -0.02 -7.24
N SER A 44 -4.65 -0.78 -6.51
CA SER A 44 -5.93 -1.27 -7.01
C SER A 44 -6.94 -0.16 -7.31
N MET A 45 -6.83 1.00 -6.66
CA MET A 45 -7.57 2.23 -6.99
C MET A 45 -7.08 2.92 -8.26
N GLY A 46 -5.96 2.46 -8.83
CA GLY A 46 -5.31 3.11 -9.96
C GLY A 46 -4.52 4.36 -9.58
N ALA A 47 -4.25 4.59 -8.28
CA ALA A 47 -3.58 5.79 -7.81
C ALA A 47 -2.08 5.78 -8.10
N ASP A 48 -1.50 6.95 -8.38
CA ASP A 48 -0.05 7.11 -8.38
C ASP A 48 0.48 7.01 -6.95
N ILE A 49 1.20 5.94 -6.66
CA ILE A 49 1.69 5.63 -5.32
C ILE A 49 2.71 6.65 -4.82
N ASN A 50 3.55 7.21 -5.68
CA ASN A 50 4.51 8.24 -5.26
C ASN A 50 3.77 9.54 -4.92
N ALA A 51 2.77 9.93 -5.71
CA ALA A 51 1.95 11.12 -5.44
C ALA A 51 1.11 10.97 -4.15
N VAL A 52 0.55 9.78 -3.89
CA VAL A 52 -0.16 9.50 -2.63
C VAL A 52 0.78 9.57 -1.43
N THR A 53 1.97 8.97 -1.57
CA THR A 53 3.00 8.96 -0.51
C THR A 53 3.44 10.38 -0.17
N GLU A 54 3.70 11.21 -1.18
CA GLU A 54 4.06 12.62 -1.03
C GLU A 54 2.94 13.40 -0.32
N TYR A 55 1.72 13.32 -0.86
CA TYR A 55 0.60 14.11 -0.36
C TYR A 55 0.26 13.85 1.12
N PHE A 56 0.23 12.59 1.55
CA PHE A 56 -0.09 12.25 2.94
C PHE A 56 1.15 12.27 3.84
N GLY A 57 2.33 11.99 3.30
CA GLY A 57 3.60 12.05 4.02
C GLY A 57 3.95 13.46 4.46
N GLU A 58 3.84 14.45 3.57
CA GLU A 58 4.10 15.86 3.89
C GLU A 58 3.16 16.44 4.95
N LYS A 59 1.99 15.81 5.14
CA LYS A 59 0.99 16.20 6.16
C LYS A 59 1.13 15.42 7.47
N ASP A 60 2.17 14.59 7.60
CA ASP A 60 2.37 13.66 8.70
C ASP A 60 1.13 12.78 8.98
N LYS A 61 0.45 12.37 7.90
CA LYS A 61 -0.76 11.53 7.99
C LYS A 61 -0.49 10.06 7.80
N LEU A 62 0.71 9.65 7.40
CA LEU A 62 1.07 8.24 7.27
C LEU A 62 1.47 7.67 8.64
N VAL A 63 0.70 6.73 9.16
CA VAL A 63 0.99 6.09 10.47
C VAL A 63 1.67 4.74 10.29
N TYR A 64 1.23 3.99 9.29
CA TYR A 64 1.60 2.58 9.13
C TYR A 64 1.45 2.15 7.68
N VAL A 65 2.40 1.38 7.13
CA VAL A 65 2.39 0.97 5.71
C VAL A 65 2.24 -0.55 5.57
N HIS A 66 1.25 -0.99 4.78
CA HIS A 66 1.26 -2.35 4.21
C HIS A 66 1.98 -2.33 2.87
N PHE A 67 3.09 -3.06 2.82
CA PHE A 67 3.94 -3.19 1.65
C PHE A 67 3.57 -4.46 0.89
N GLN A 68 2.82 -4.27 -0.19
CA GLN A 68 2.39 -5.31 -1.13
C GLN A 68 2.15 -4.63 -2.48
N THR A 69 2.22 -5.38 -3.56
CA THR A 69 1.94 -4.86 -4.91
C THR A 69 0.99 -5.77 -5.67
N VAL A 70 0.35 -5.20 -6.67
CA VAL A 70 -0.50 -5.90 -7.63
C VAL A 70 0.08 -5.72 -9.02
N SER A 71 -0.18 -6.64 -9.95
CA SER A 71 0.30 -6.49 -11.33
C SER A 71 -0.42 -5.39 -12.10
N ASN A 72 -1.65 -5.06 -11.70
CA ASN A 72 -2.55 -4.18 -12.46
C ASN A 72 -3.67 -3.64 -11.54
N SER A 73 -4.34 -2.56 -11.96
CA SER A 73 -5.33 -1.85 -11.13
C SER A 73 -6.72 -2.44 -11.31
N LEU A 74 -7.44 -2.65 -10.19
CA LEU A 74 -8.82 -3.12 -10.26
C LEU A 74 -9.75 -2.12 -10.97
N VAL A 75 -9.57 -0.82 -10.72
CA VAL A 75 -10.40 0.23 -11.31
C VAL A 75 -10.16 0.36 -12.81
N ASN A 76 -8.91 0.20 -13.26
CA ASN A 76 -8.56 0.38 -14.68
C ASN A 76 -8.75 -0.89 -15.51
N ASP A 77 -8.53 -2.08 -14.91
CA ASP A 77 -8.45 -3.35 -15.64
C ASP A 77 -9.55 -4.37 -15.25
N HIS A 78 -10.43 -4.01 -14.30
CA HIS A 78 -11.50 -4.88 -13.78
C HIS A 78 -11.03 -6.20 -13.12
N LYS A 79 -9.73 -6.33 -12.88
CA LYS A 79 -9.10 -7.43 -12.14
C LYS A 79 -7.92 -6.89 -11.36
N SER A 80 -7.47 -7.58 -10.32
CA SER A 80 -6.22 -7.27 -9.63
C SER A 80 -5.59 -8.58 -9.21
N ASN A 81 -4.30 -8.77 -9.52
CA ASN A 81 -3.56 -9.94 -9.09
C ASN A 81 -2.44 -9.49 -8.17
N GLU A 82 -2.42 -10.04 -6.96
CA GLU A 82 -1.32 -9.83 -6.04
C GLU A 82 -0.11 -10.63 -6.51
N VAL A 83 1.05 -9.97 -6.51
CA VAL A 83 2.31 -10.55 -7.00
C VAL A 83 3.42 -10.35 -5.97
N PHE A 84 4.50 -11.10 -6.12
CA PHE A 84 5.68 -10.88 -5.27
C PHE A 84 6.26 -9.49 -5.52
N VAL A 85 6.81 -8.89 -4.46
CA VAL A 85 7.29 -7.50 -4.47
C VAL A 85 8.51 -7.26 -5.36
N ASP A 86 9.20 -8.30 -5.80
CA ASP A 86 10.33 -8.25 -6.74
C ASP A 86 9.94 -8.42 -8.21
N MET A 87 8.68 -8.80 -8.48
CA MET A 87 8.16 -8.94 -9.83
C MET A 87 7.69 -7.58 -10.39
N PRO A 88 7.50 -7.45 -11.71
CA PRO A 88 6.85 -6.28 -12.29
C PRO A 88 5.45 -6.06 -11.68
N GLY A 89 5.35 -5.09 -10.79
CA GLY A 89 4.13 -4.66 -10.11
C GLY A 89 3.66 -3.28 -10.57
N TYR A 90 2.60 -2.78 -9.92
CA TYR A 90 1.95 -1.52 -10.27
C TYR A 90 2.85 -0.29 -10.04
N TYR A 91 3.83 -0.41 -9.15
CA TYR A 91 4.81 0.62 -8.83
C TYR A 91 6.19 -0.02 -8.64
N ASP A 92 7.25 0.80 -8.73
CA ASP A 92 8.61 0.38 -8.37
C ASP A 92 8.81 0.46 -6.85
N PRO A 93 9.05 -0.67 -6.15
CA PRO A 93 9.31 -0.74 -4.72
C PRO A 93 10.38 0.24 -4.22
N VAL A 94 11.45 0.43 -5.00
CA VAL A 94 12.58 1.29 -4.63
C VAL A 94 12.14 2.74 -4.59
N THR A 95 11.36 3.19 -5.58
CA THR A 95 10.87 4.57 -5.64
C THR A 95 9.98 4.91 -4.45
N VAL A 96 9.10 3.99 -4.07
CA VAL A 96 8.16 4.22 -2.96
C VAL A 96 8.88 4.24 -1.62
N LEU A 97 9.82 3.32 -1.38
CA LEU A 97 10.63 3.34 -0.15
C LEU A 97 11.51 4.58 -0.06
N LYS A 98 12.07 5.03 -1.19
CA LYS A 98 12.79 6.30 -1.27
C LYS A 98 11.88 7.48 -0.95
N LYS A 99 10.68 7.55 -1.53
CA LYS A 99 9.71 8.62 -1.28
C LYS A 99 9.26 8.63 0.19
N LEU A 100 9.02 7.47 0.80
CA LEU A 100 8.74 7.36 2.24
C LEU A 100 9.88 7.95 3.10
N LYS A 101 11.15 7.72 2.72
CA LYS A 101 12.32 8.35 3.38
C LYS A 101 12.33 9.87 3.16
N GLU A 102 12.06 10.34 1.94
CA GLU A 102 12.03 11.77 1.60
C GLU A 102 10.99 12.56 2.41
N VAL A 103 9.79 12.00 2.59
CA VAL A 103 8.72 12.62 3.41
C VAL A 103 8.92 12.42 4.91
N GLY A 104 10.03 11.81 5.34
CA GLY A 104 10.36 11.63 6.75
C GLY A 104 9.47 10.65 7.50
N PHE A 105 8.88 9.66 6.81
CA PHE A 105 8.06 8.63 7.46
C PHE A 105 8.86 7.81 8.49
N LYS A 106 8.35 7.72 9.72
CA LYS A 106 8.99 7.02 10.85
C LYS A 106 8.19 5.83 11.39
N GLY A 107 7.04 5.54 10.77
CA GLY A 107 6.17 4.46 11.19
C GLY A 107 6.66 3.07 10.76
N MET A 108 5.88 2.06 11.07
CA MET A 108 6.19 0.67 10.70
C MET A 108 5.80 0.40 9.24
N ILE A 109 6.67 -0.32 8.53
CA ILE A 109 6.41 -0.91 7.22
C ILE A 109 6.32 -2.43 7.43
N MET A 110 5.16 -3.02 7.13
CA MET A 110 4.91 -4.46 7.26
C MET A 110 4.54 -5.05 5.90
N PRO A 111 4.92 -6.32 5.59
CA PRO A 111 4.35 -7.03 4.47
C PRO A 111 2.82 -7.04 4.53
N GLY A 112 2.20 -6.68 3.43
CA GLY A 112 0.77 -6.81 3.25
C GLY A 112 0.36 -8.24 2.90
N HIS A 113 -0.48 -8.41 1.88
CA HIS A 113 -0.66 -9.73 1.27
C HIS A 113 0.57 -10.15 0.45
N VAL A 114 0.78 -11.46 0.38
CA VAL A 114 1.89 -12.08 -0.36
C VAL A 114 1.37 -13.33 -1.05
N PRO A 115 1.89 -13.69 -2.24
CA PRO A 115 1.50 -14.95 -2.85
C PRO A 115 1.94 -16.15 -1.99
N LYS A 116 1.07 -17.16 -1.91
CA LYS A 116 1.32 -18.39 -1.15
C LYS A 116 2.40 -19.24 -1.82
N ILE A 117 3.37 -19.69 -1.03
CA ILE A 117 4.44 -20.59 -1.48
C ILE A 117 4.13 -22.02 -0.99
N ILE A 118 4.48 -23.03 -1.80
CA ILE A 118 4.36 -24.43 -1.40
C ILE A 118 5.05 -24.63 -0.06
N GLY A 119 4.32 -25.15 0.93
CA GLY A 119 4.80 -25.39 2.30
C GLY A 119 4.62 -24.23 3.28
N ASP A 120 3.96 -23.14 2.86
CA ASP A 120 3.41 -22.15 3.80
C ASP A 120 2.25 -22.72 4.63
N GLY A 121 2.14 -22.23 5.86
CA GLY A 121 0.98 -22.40 6.72
C GLY A 121 -0.18 -21.49 6.30
N SER A 122 -1.07 -21.20 7.24
CA SER A 122 -2.19 -20.28 7.02
C SER A 122 -1.80 -18.79 7.05
N TRP A 123 -0.50 -18.49 7.24
CA TRP A 123 0.00 -17.12 7.37
C TRP A 123 1.00 -16.74 6.28
N GLU A 124 1.23 -17.60 5.28
CA GLU A 124 2.14 -17.33 4.16
C GLU A 124 3.54 -16.89 4.63
N GLU A 125 4.09 -17.60 5.62
CA GLU A 125 5.25 -17.18 6.40
C GLU A 125 6.48 -16.95 5.52
N ARG A 126 6.67 -17.75 4.46
CA ARG A 126 7.81 -17.64 3.53
C ARG A 126 7.66 -16.39 2.67
N GLY A 127 6.48 -16.13 2.11
CA GLY A 127 6.21 -14.93 1.32
C GLY A 127 6.39 -13.65 2.15
N ARG A 128 5.93 -13.65 3.40
CA ARG A 128 6.12 -12.52 4.33
C ARG A 128 7.58 -12.34 4.69
N SER A 129 8.30 -13.42 5.01
CA SER A 129 9.73 -13.38 5.33
C SER A 129 10.56 -12.85 4.17
N PHE A 130 10.26 -13.30 2.94
CA PHE A 130 10.86 -12.78 1.72
C PHE A 130 10.64 -11.26 1.60
N THR A 131 9.40 -10.80 1.77
CA THR A 131 9.05 -9.38 1.67
C THR A 131 9.75 -8.53 2.74
N ILE A 132 9.87 -9.01 3.98
CA ILE A 132 10.64 -8.32 5.04
C ILE A 132 12.11 -8.18 4.65
N GLY A 133 12.72 -9.26 4.17
CA GLY A 133 14.11 -9.25 3.71
C GLY A 133 14.32 -8.28 2.55
N TYR A 134 13.40 -8.28 1.58
CA TYR A 134 13.43 -7.39 0.42
C TYR A 134 13.36 -5.91 0.81
N ILE A 135 12.41 -5.53 1.69
CA ILE A 135 12.30 -4.15 2.21
C ILE A 135 13.58 -3.74 2.93
N LYS A 136 14.10 -4.60 3.83
CA LYS A 136 15.35 -4.33 4.55
C LYS A 136 16.54 -4.15 3.61
N GLY A 137 16.63 -4.96 2.56
CA GLY A 137 17.68 -4.86 1.55
C GLY A 137 17.66 -3.52 0.82
N ILE A 138 16.49 -3.08 0.37
CA ILE A 138 16.33 -1.76 -0.27
C ILE A 138 16.68 -0.63 0.70
N LEU A 139 16.15 -0.66 1.93
CA LEU A 139 16.43 0.38 2.93
C LEU A 139 17.93 0.47 3.26
N ALA A 140 18.63 -0.67 3.36
CA ALA A 140 20.07 -0.71 3.57
C ALA A 140 20.84 -0.10 2.38
N ALA A 141 20.38 -0.34 1.15
CA ALA A 141 20.99 0.24 -0.05
C ALA A 141 20.70 1.74 -0.24
N LEU A 142 19.55 2.22 0.25
CA LEU A 142 19.16 3.63 0.23
C LEU A 142 19.76 4.44 1.41
N SER A 143 20.44 3.78 2.35
CA SER A 143 20.94 4.38 3.59
C SER A 143 22.00 5.45 3.34
#